data_AF-A0A812JPG1-F1
#
_entry.id   AF-A0A812JPG1-F1
#
_cell.length_a   1.000
_cell.length_b   1.000
_cell.length_c   1.000
_cell.angle_alpha   90.00
_cell.angle_beta   90.00
_cell.angle_gamma   90.00
#
_symmetry.space_group_name_H-M   'P 1'
#
loop_
_entity.id
_entity.type
_entity.pdbx_description
1 polymer ?
#
loop_
_entity_poly.entity_id
_entity_poly.type
_entity_poly.pdbx_seq_one_letter_code
_entity_poly.pdbx_strand_id
1 'polypeptide(L)'
;DKLGTADAHAIEEVEKAFGYRFRNPQLLAALRASPNGARCVPFQRLEFLGDAVLLVAVCCHVMQECPEFDEGYLSETLHAFICNSYLSRKLVRRFGQAQNLASVFFPGASSPQRMQLPGYVKYILNSEAETDYVIGQRASGVTAVTAAAASTCMRRMPSFMQNQVPEAAVHGNFKFVADSYE
;
A
#
# COMPACT_ATOMS: atom_id res chain seq x y z
N ASP A 1 24.32 -5.89 16.43
CA ASP A 1 23.50 -6.29 15.27
C ASP A 1 22.82 -7.64 15.43
N LYS A 2 21.87 -7.76 16.34
CA LYS A 2 20.92 -8.88 16.34
C LYS A 2 19.52 -8.29 16.44
N LEU A 3 18.72 -8.49 15.40
CA LEU A 3 17.29 -8.19 15.44
C LEU A 3 16.67 -8.94 16.62
N GLY A 4 15.77 -8.29 17.37
CA GLY A 4 15.06 -8.95 18.45
C GLY A 4 14.17 -10.09 17.91
N THR A 5 13.88 -11.08 18.74
CA THR A 5 12.97 -12.20 18.37
C THR A 5 11.60 -11.73 17.91
N ALA A 6 11.09 -10.62 18.48
CA ALA A 6 9.85 -9.97 18.08
C ALA A 6 9.95 -9.29 16.69
N ASP A 7 11.14 -8.88 16.26
CA ASP A 7 11.36 -8.26 14.97
C ASP A 7 11.40 -9.32 13.86
N ALA A 8 12.00 -10.47 14.16
CA ALA A 8 12.04 -11.61 13.24
C ALA A 8 10.63 -12.14 12.90
N HIS A 9 9.75 -12.27 13.89
CA HIS A 9 8.38 -12.70 13.65
C HIS A 9 7.59 -11.68 12.82
N ALA A 10 7.77 -10.38 13.08
CA ALA A 10 7.12 -9.33 12.31
C ALA A 10 7.58 -9.33 10.83
N ILE A 11 8.86 -9.59 10.58
CA ILE A 11 9.40 -9.75 9.22
C ILE A 11 8.76 -10.93 8.53
N GLU A 12 8.74 -12.09 9.18
CA GLU A 12 8.15 -13.30 8.58
C GLU A 12 6.68 -13.07 8.20
N GLU A 13 5.89 -12.44 9.08
CA GLU A 13 4.49 -12.13 8.80
C GLU A 13 4.33 -11.17 7.61
N VAL A 14 5.20 -10.14 7.50
CA VAL A 14 5.15 -9.21 6.36
C VAL A 14 5.61 -9.89 5.07
N GLU A 15 6.73 -10.61 5.10
CA GLU A 15 7.25 -11.33 3.92
C GLU A 15 6.24 -12.35 3.41
N LYS A 16 5.58 -13.06 4.31
CA LYS A 16 4.50 -14.00 3.99
C LYS A 16 3.26 -13.29 3.47
N ALA A 17 2.84 -12.20 4.09
CA ALA A 17 1.70 -11.41 3.64
C ALA A 17 1.93 -10.89 2.22
N PHE A 18 3.11 -10.35 1.91
CA PHE A 18 3.39 -9.76 0.60
C PHE A 18 3.90 -10.77 -0.43
N GLY A 19 4.42 -11.93 -0.02
CA GLY A 19 5.11 -12.88 -0.90
C GLY A 19 6.47 -12.34 -1.37
N TYR A 20 7.09 -11.46 -0.60
CA TYR A 20 8.33 -10.76 -0.94
C TYR A 20 9.32 -10.89 0.20
N ARG A 21 10.57 -11.28 -0.10
CA ARG A 21 11.65 -11.31 0.90
C ARG A 21 12.45 -10.02 0.85
N PHE A 22 12.60 -9.37 2.00
CA PHE A 22 13.38 -8.15 2.11
C PHE A 22 14.87 -8.49 2.06
N ARG A 23 15.59 -7.80 1.18
CA ARG A 23 17.05 -7.90 1.10
C ARG A 23 17.72 -7.33 2.36
N ASN A 24 17.16 -6.24 2.88
CA ASN A 24 17.57 -5.62 4.13
C ASN A 24 16.42 -5.66 5.15
N PRO A 25 16.44 -6.58 6.13
CA PRO A 25 15.40 -6.70 7.15
C PRO A 25 15.25 -5.47 8.05
N GLN A 26 16.29 -4.60 8.13
CA GLN A 26 16.26 -3.37 8.93
C GLN A 26 15.24 -2.36 8.39
N LEU A 27 14.90 -2.44 7.10
CA LEU A 27 13.83 -1.62 6.51
C LEU A 27 12.50 -1.89 7.19
N LEU A 28 12.23 -3.14 7.59
CA LEU A 28 11.02 -3.45 8.32
C LEU A 28 11.03 -2.87 9.74
N ALA A 29 12.18 -2.85 10.40
CA ALA A 29 12.31 -2.22 11.71
C ALA A 29 11.97 -0.72 11.63
N ALA A 30 12.38 -0.04 10.56
CA ALA A 30 12.02 1.35 10.29
C ALA A 30 10.52 1.57 10.01
N LEU A 31 9.80 0.56 9.51
CA LEU A 31 8.35 0.63 9.27
C LEU A 31 7.50 0.50 10.54
N ARG A 32 8.09 0.10 11.66
CA ARG A 32 7.36 -0.16 12.90
C ARG A 32 7.32 1.10 13.77
N ALA A 33 6.18 1.33 14.41
CA ALA A 33 6.08 2.32 15.45
C ALA A 33 6.93 1.88 16.66
N SER A 34 7.51 2.85 17.35
CA SER A 34 8.13 2.60 18.65
C SER A 34 7.07 2.16 19.69
N PRO A 35 7.46 1.57 20.83
CA PRO A 35 6.52 1.06 21.83
C PRO A 35 5.55 2.10 22.41
N ASN A 36 5.88 3.39 22.34
CA ASN A 36 4.98 4.49 22.76
C ASN A 36 4.04 4.97 21.63
N GLY A 37 4.11 4.37 20.44
CA GLY A 37 3.31 4.73 19.28
C GLY A 37 3.93 5.79 18.36
N ALA A 38 5.11 6.33 18.69
CA ALA A 38 5.79 7.32 17.84
C ALA A 38 6.44 6.64 16.63
N ARG A 39 6.30 7.27 15.45
CA ARG A 39 7.05 6.91 14.23
C ARG A 39 8.40 7.63 14.23
N CYS A 40 9.43 6.95 13.76
CA CYS A 40 10.80 7.50 13.73
C CYS A 40 11.08 8.22 12.40
N VAL A 41 12.15 9.03 12.35
CA VAL A 41 12.55 9.73 11.12
C VAL A 41 12.78 8.78 9.93
N PRO A 42 13.42 7.60 10.09
CA PRO A 42 13.51 6.60 9.02
C PRO A 42 12.16 6.17 8.44
N PHE A 43 11.13 6.03 9.30
CA PHE A 43 9.77 5.73 8.85
C PHE A 43 9.28 6.81 7.88
N GLN A 44 9.37 8.08 8.26
CA GLN A 44 8.85 9.21 7.47
C GLN A 44 9.55 9.33 6.13
N ARG A 45 10.86 9.05 6.08
CA ARG A 45 11.62 9.04 4.83
C ARG A 45 11.17 7.91 3.89
N LEU A 46 10.90 6.73 4.45
CA LEU A 46 10.38 5.59 3.69
C LEU A 46 8.94 5.82 3.22
N GLU A 47 8.09 6.45 4.03
CA GLU A 47 6.74 6.85 3.65
C GLU A 47 6.76 7.83 2.48
N PHE A 48 7.58 8.89 2.58
CA PHE A 48 7.75 9.87 1.52
C PHE A 48 8.22 9.24 0.19
N LEU A 49 9.21 8.35 0.25
CA LEU A 49 9.65 7.61 -0.91
C LEU A 49 8.54 6.69 -1.46
N GLY A 50 7.90 5.95 -0.55
CA GLY A 50 6.85 4.99 -0.87
C GLY A 50 5.71 5.65 -1.63
N ASP A 51 5.29 6.83 -1.21
CA ASP A 51 4.25 7.62 -1.88
C ASP A 51 4.66 8.02 -3.30
N ALA A 52 5.90 8.46 -3.51
CA ALA A 52 6.40 8.82 -4.84
C ALA A 52 6.47 7.60 -5.77
N VAL A 53 6.99 6.47 -5.28
CA VAL A 53 7.08 5.22 -6.05
C VAL A 53 5.68 4.70 -6.39
N LEU A 54 4.77 4.70 -5.41
CA LEU A 54 3.39 4.25 -5.60
C LEU A 54 2.67 5.12 -6.63
N LEU A 55 2.81 6.45 -6.53
CA LEU A 55 2.20 7.38 -7.47
C LEU A 55 2.66 7.11 -8.91
N VAL A 56 3.97 7.00 -9.13
CA VAL A 56 4.52 6.74 -10.47
C VAL A 56 4.07 5.39 -11.00
N ALA A 57 4.14 4.33 -10.19
CA ALA A 57 3.76 2.99 -10.62
C ALA A 57 2.27 2.90 -10.98
N VAL A 58 1.39 3.48 -10.16
CA VAL A 58 -0.05 3.54 -10.45
C VAL A 58 -0.32 4.40 -11.68
N CYS A 59 0.35 5.55 -11.82
CA CYS A 59 0.22 6.43 -12.98
C CYS A 59 0.55 5.71 -14.28
N CYS A 60 1.69 5.04 -14.36
CA CYS A 60 2.07 4.27 -15.53
C CYS A 60 1.02 3.19 -15.86
N HIS A 61 0.54 2.45 -14.86
CA HIS A 61 -0.48 1.42 -15.06
C HIS A 61 -1.80 1.99 -15.59
N VAL A 62 -2.29 3.07 -14.98
CA VAL A 62 -3.55 3.70 -15.38
C VAL A 62 -3.46 4.28 -16.78
N MET A 63 -2.36 4.96 -17.13
CA MET A 63 -2.15 5.49 -18.49
C MET A 63 -2.08 4.38 -19.55
N GLN A 64 -1.52 3.22 -19.22
CA GLN A 64 -1.41 2.09 -20.14
C GLN A 64 -2.73 1.35 -20.33
N GLU A 65 -3.49 1.13 -19.25
CA GLU A 65 -4.75 0.36 -19.29
C GLU A 65 -5.96 1.21 -19.68
N CYS A 66 -5.91 2.53 -19.50
CA CYS A 66 -6.99 3.47 -19.81
C CYS A 66 -6.52 4.57 -20.78
N PRO A 67 -6.02 4.24 -21.99
CA PRO A 67 -5.50 5.25 -22.93
C PRO A 67 -6.60 6.20 -23.46
N GLU A 68 -7.86 5.79 -23.38
CA GLU A 68 -9.03 6.54 -23.82
C GLU A 68 -9.51 7.59 -22.80
N PHE A 69 -8.93 7.61 -21.58
CA PHE A 69 -9.37 8.52 -20.53
C PHE A 69 -8.76 9.90 -20.74
N ASP A 70 -9.58 10.95 -20.57
CA ASP A 70 -9.07 12.31 -20.47
C ASP A 70 -8.34 12.53 -19.13
N GLU A 71 -7.65 13.68 -19.03
CA GLU A 71 -6.88 14.06 -17.85
C GLU A 71 -7.71 14.04 -16.55
N GLY A 72 -8.98 14.41 -16.63
CA GLY A 72 -9.89 14.42 -15.49
C GLY A 72 -10.16 13.00 -14.98
N TYR A 73 -10.54 12.09 -15.89
CA TYR A 73 -10.79 10.70 -15.54
C TYR A 73 -9.52 9.96 -15.12
N LEU A 74 -8.37 10.24 -15.74
CA LEU A 74 -7.08 9.71 -15.31
C LEU A 74 -6.77 10.13 -13.87
N SER A 75 -6.96 11.41 -13.56
CA SER A 75 -6.71 11.96 -12.21
C SER A 75 -7.66 11.37 -11.15
N GLU A 76 -8.95 11.25 -11.47
CA GLU A 76 -9.94 10.63 -10.57
C GLU A 76 -9.61 9.15 -10.33
N THR A 77 -9.25 8.43 -11.39
CA THR A 77 -8.83 7.02 -11.33
C THR A 77 -7.59 6.85 -10.47
N LEU A 78 -6.57 7.68 -10.72
CA LEU A 78 -5.33 7.70 -9.95
C LEU A 78 -5.59 7.92 -8.47
N HIS A 79 -6.41 8.93 -8.14
CA HIS A 79 -6.76 9.23 -6.76
C HIS A 79 -7.46 8.05 -6.07
N ALA A 80 -8.37 7.37 -6.77
CA ALA A 80 -9.05 6.18 -6.25
C ALA A 80 -8.05 5.07 -5.88
N PHE A 81 -6.99 4.88 -6.67
CA PHE A 81 -5.95 3.87 -6.42
C PHE A 81 -5.00 4.20 -5.27
N ILE A 82 -4.68 5.49 -5.07
CA ILE A 82 -3.67 5.90 -4.08
C ILE A 82 -4.31 6.45 -2.80
N CYS A 83 -5.64 6.49 -2.70
CA CYS A 83 -6.30 6.98 -1.49
C CYS A 83 -6.04 6.05 -0.30
N ASN A 84 -5.84 6.66 0.89
CA ASN A 84 -5.56 5.96 2.13
C ASN A 84 -6.59 4.87 2.45
N SER A 85 -7.86 5.12 2.12
CA SER A 85 -8.94 4.16 2.35
C SER A 85 -8.75 2.86 1.55
N TYR A 86 -8.42 2.99 0.26
CA TYR A 86 -8.18 1.84 -0.62
C TYR A 86 -6.93 1.07 -0.17
N LEU A 87 -5.81 1.77 0.03
CA LEU A 87 -4.54 1.17 0.46
C LEU A 87 -4.68 0.46 1.81
N SER A 88 -5.35 1.09 2.77
CA SER A 88 -5.60 0.49 4.09
C SER A 88 -6.45 -0.77 3.99
N ARG A 89 -7.50 -0.78 3.14
CA ARG A 89 -8.31 -1.98 2.93
C ARG A 89 -7.52 -3.11 2.32
N LYS A 90 -6.68 -2.83 1.31
CA LYS A 90 -5.80 -3.84 0.70
C LYS A 90 -4.82 -4.40 1.72
N LEU A 91 -4.21 -3.55 2.55
CA LEU A 91 -3.32 -3.96 3.63
C LEU A 91 -4.03 -4.88 4.63
N VAL A 92 -5.20 -4.47 5.14
CA VAL A 92 -5.98 -5.26 6.10
C VAL A 92 -6.38 -6.61 5.53
N ARG A 93 -6.87 -6.66 4.28
CA ARG A 93 -7.22 -7.92 3.61
C ARG A 93 -6.02 -8.84 3.46
N ARG A 94 -4.83 -8.29 3.23
CA ARG A 94 -3.59 -9.06 3.09
C ARG A 94 -3.14 -9.70 4.41
N PHE A 95 -3.29 -8.98 5.53
CA PHE A 95 -2.94 -9.48 6.87
C PHE A 95 -4.04 -10.35 7.52
N GLY A 96 -5.25 -10.34 6.96
CA GLY A 96 -6.38 -11.19 7.34
C GLY A 96 -7.03 -10.85 8.69
N GLN A 97 -6.26 -10.41 9.69
CA GLN A 97 -6.75 -10.06 11.03
C GLN A 97 -6.07 -8.79 11.57
N ALA A 98 -6.84 -7.95 12.26
CA ALA A 98 -6.34 -6.73 12.90
C ALA A 98 -5.20 -7.00 13.91
N GLN A 99 -5.22 -8.18 14.55
CA GLN A 99 -4.24 -8.59 15.55
C GLN A 99 -2.85 -8.79 14.94
N ASN A 100 -2.78 -9.39 13.74
CA ASN A 100 -1.54 -9.57 13.00
C ASN A 100 -0.93 -8.21 12.64
N LEU A 101 -1.76 -7.31 12.10
CA LEU A 101 -1.33 -5.95 11.74
C LEU A 101 -0.86 -5.15 12.97
N ALA A 102 -1.57 -5.25 14.09
CA ALA A 102 -1.19 -4.60 15.35
C ALA A 102 0.17 -5.09 15.85
N SER A 103 0.38 -6.40 15.90
CA SER A 103 1.62 -7.00 16.42
C SER A 103 2.84 -6.63 15.57
N VAL A 104 2.65 -6.53 14.26
CA VAL A 104 3.69 -6.19 13.30
C VAL A 104 4.04 -4.70 13.40
N PHE A 105 3.10 -3.80 13.15
CA PHE A 105 3.40 -2.37 12.97
C PHE A 105 3.35 -1.55 14.26
N PHE A 106 2.64 -2.01 15.29
CA PHE A 106 2.42 -1.28 16.53
C PHE A 106 2.76 -2.14 17.75
N PRO A 107 4.04 -2.43 18.03
CA PRO A 107 4.44 -3.35 19.11
C PRO A 107 3.98 -2.90 20.51
N GLY A 108 3.78 -1.59 20.72
CA GLY A 108 3.26 -1.04 21.97
C GLY A 108 1.81 -1.44 22.24
N ALA A 109 1.60 -2.40 23.16
CA ALA A 109 0.27 -2.87 23.57
C ALA A 109 -0.66 -1.73 24.04
N SER A 110 -0.09 -0.74 24.73
CA SER A 110 -0.77 0.45 25.26
C SER A 110 -0.71 1.67 24.34
N SER A 111 -0.17 1.55 23.12
CA SER A 111 -0.11 2.70 22.21
C SER A 111 -1.53 3.10 21.75
N PRO A 112 -1.85 4.40 21.71
CA PRO A 112 -3.16 4.88 21.26
C PRO A 112 -3.55 4.35 19.87
N GLN A 113 -2.57 4.28 18.97
CA GLN A 113 -2.75 3.80 17.59
C GLN A 113 -3.16 2.32 17.57
N ARG A 114 -2.55 1.47 18.42
CA ARG A 114 -2.93 0.05 18.52
C ARG A 114 -4.33 -0.13 19.09
N MET A 115 -4.71 0.68 20.07
CA MET A 115 -6.04 0.61 20.70
C MET A 115 -7.16 1.00 19.72
N GLN A 116 -6.90 1.94 18.82
CA GLN A 116 -7.86 2.38 17.80
C GLN A 116 -7.94 1.43 16.60
N LEU A 117 -6.91 0.62 16.37
CA LEU A 117 -6.77 -0.21 15.18
C LEU A 117 -7.95 -1.16 14.92
N PRO A 118 -8.50 -1.89 15.91
CA PRO A 118 -9.64 -2.79 15.65
C PRO A 118 -10.88 -2.03 15.14
N GLY A 119 -11.15 -0.84 15.69
CA GLY A 119 -12.24 0.03 15.25
C GLY A 119 -12.03 0.52 13.81
N TYR A 120 -10.82 0.97 13.50
CA TYR A 120 -10.45 1.39 12.16
C TYR A 120 -10.53 0.25 11.13
N VAL A 121 -10.04 -0.94 11.47
CA VAL A 121 -10.13 -2.14 10.63
C VAL A 121 -11.59 -2.50 10.33
N LYS A 122 -12.46 -2.47 11.35
CA LYS A 122 -13.89 -2.70 11.14
C LYS A 122 -14.51 -1.65 10.23
N TYR A 123 -14.18 -0.38 10.44
CA TYR A 123 -14.65 0.73 9.61
C TYR A 123 -14.22 0.58 8.15
N ILE A 124 -12.94 0.31 7.88
CA ILE A 124 -12.40 0.26 6.52
C ILE A 124 -12.85 -0.98 5.72
N LEU A 125 -13.09 -2.09 6.41
CA LEU A 125 -13.66 -3.28 5.77
C LEU A 125 -15.15 -3.09 5.45
N ASN A 126 -15.89 -2.33 6.27
CA ASN A 126 -17.29 -2.03 6.02
C ASN A 126 -17.52 -0.90 5.00
N SER A 127 -16.50 -0.09 4.69
CA SER A 127 -16.58 1.00 3.69
C SER A 127 -16.47 0.54 2.23
N GLU A 128 -16.72 -0.74 1.98
CA GLU A 128 -16.50 -1.44 0.70
C GLU A 128 -17.24 -0.80 -0.49
N ALA A 129 -18.38 -0.17 -0.25
CA ALA A 129 -19.25 0.38 -1.29
C ALA A 129 -18.68 1.62 -2.02
N GLU A 130 -17.72 2.35 -1.45
CA GLU A 130 -17.41 3.71 -1.94
C GLU A 130 -16.16 3.83 -2.83
N THR A 131 -15.32 2.79 -2.92
CA THR A 131 -13.94 2.97 -3.47
C THR A 131 -13.47 1.87 -4.43
N ASP A 132 -14.08 0.67 -4.43
CA ASP A 132 -13.68 -0.41 -5.35
C ASP A 132 -14.40 -0.30 -6.73
N TYR A 133 -15.42 0.55 -6.88
CA TYR A 133 -16.26 0.64 -8.09
C TYR A 133 -16.66 2.05 -8.55
N VAL A 134 -16.28 3.12 -7.84
CA VAL A 134 -16.81 4.48 -8.11
C VAL A 134 -15.85 5.30 -8.98
N ILE A 135 -15.46 4.74 -10.12
CA ILE A 135 -15.02 5.55 -11.27
C ILE A 135 -16.18 5.43 -12.26
N GLY A 136 -17.30 6.08 -11.96
CA GLY A 136 -18.47 6.04 -12.86
C GLY A 136 -19.84 6.33 -12.27
N GLN A 137 -20.04 6.30 -10.96
CA GLN A 137 -21.34 6.72 -10.38
C GLN A 137 -21.39 8.20 -9.97
N ARG A 138 -20.25 8.88 -9.78
CA ARG A 138 -20.23 10.30 -9.37
C ARG A 138 -20.25 11.30 -10.52
N ALA A 139 -19.95 10.87 -11.75
CA ALA A 139 -19.99 11.74 -12.92
C ALA A 139 -21.22 11.40 -13.78
N SER A 140 -22.20 12.30 -13.75
CA SER A 140 -23.39 12.33 -14.59
C SER A 140 -23.00 12.40 -16.08
N GLY A 141 -22.56 11.29 -16.67
CA GLY A 141 -22.06 11.26 -18.06
C GLY A 141 -21.08 10.13 -18.40
N VAL A 142 -20.66 9.31 -17.43
CA VAL A 142 -19.72 8.20 -17.68
C VAL A 142 -20.45 7.06 -18.41
N THR A 143 -19.98 6.71 -19.61
CA THR A 143 -20.50 5.54 -20.34
C THR A 143 -20.21 4.26 -19.55
N ALA A 144 -21.08 3.24 -19.64
CA ALA A 144 -20.85 1.96 -18.97
C ALA A 144 -19.49 1.30 -19.35
N VAL A 145 -18.93 1.69 -20.50
CA VAL A 145 -17.63 1.24 -21.01
C VAL A 145 -16.46 1.79 -20.20
N THR A 146 -16.47 3.07 -19.82
CA THR A 146 -15.39 3.69 -19.04
C THR A 146 -15.37 3.17 -17.59
N ALA A 147 -16.53 2.95 -16.98
CA ALA A 147 -16.62 2.31 -15.66
C ALA A 147 -16.11 0.85 -15.69
N ALA A 148 -16.39 0.10 -16.76
CA ALA A 148 -15.88 -1.26 -16.96
C ALA A 148 -14.37 -1.30 -17.20
N ALA A 149 -13.82 -0.33 -17.95
CA ALA A 149 -12.38 -0.17 -18.17
C ALA A 149 -11.66 0.14 -16.86
N ALA A 150 -12.15 1.11 -16.07
CA ALA A 150 -11.60 1.45 -14.76
C ALA A 150 -11.64 0.25 -13.78
N SER A 151 -12.75 -0.49 -13.75
CA SER A 151 -12.89 -1.71 -12.94
C SER A 151 -11.90 -2.80 -13.37
N THR A 152 -11.63 -2.92 -14.67
CA THR A 152 -10.68 -3.89 -15.21
C THR A 152 -9.24 -3.49 -14.90
N CYS A 153 -8.91 -2.20 -15.06
CA CYS A 153 -7.66 -1.61 -14.62
C CYS A 153 -7.41 -1.88 -13.11
N MET A 154 -8.43 -1.68 -12.26
CA MET A 154 -8.38 -1.99 -10.83
C MET A 154 -8.10 -3.46 -10.52
N ARG A 155 -8.70 -4.38 -11.27
CA ARG A 155 -8.45 -5.83 -11.11
C ARG A 155 -7.03 -6.23 -11.51
N ARG A 156 -6.42 -5.54 -12.47
CA ARG A 156 -5.07 -5.86 -13.00
C ARG A 156 -3.93 -5.24 -12.19
N MET A 157 -4.20 -4.18 -11.43
CA MET A 157 -3.20 -3.47 -10.63
C MET A 157 -2.34 -4.38 -9.71
N PRO A 158 -2.90 -5.36 -8.97
CA PRO A 158 -2.07 -6.22 -8.13
C PRO A 158 -1.03 -7.02 -8.93
N SER A 159 -1.40 -7.52 -10.10
CA SER A 159 -0.51 -8.27 -10.99
C SER A 159 0.56 -7.36 -11.60
N PHE A 160 0.21 -6.12 -11.95
CA PHE A 160 1.18 -5.12 -12.40
C PHE A 160 2.21 -4.82 -11.31
N MET A 161 1.75 -4.52 -10.09
CA MET A 161 2.63 -4.21 -8.96
C MET A 161 3.57 -5.36 -8.58
N GLN A 162 3.14 -6.61 -8.75
CA GLN A 162 3.96 -7.79 -8.44
C GLN A 162 4.97 -8.14 -9.52
N ASN A 163 4.65 -7.92 -10.80
CA ASN A 163 5.48 -8.40 -11.91
C ASN A 163 6.31 -7.27 -12.54
N GLN A 164 5.68 -6.12 -12.83
CA GLN A 164 6.29 -5.05 -13.61
C GLN A 164 7.15 -4.11 -12.75
N VAL A 165 6.71 -3.81 -11.51
CA VAL A 165 7.45 -2.88 -10.63
C VAL A 165 8.81 -3.43 -10.20
N PRO A 166 8.96 -4.71 -9.78
CA PRO A 166 10.27 -5.26 -9.44
C PRO A 166 11.21 -5.32 -10.66
N GLU A 167 10.68 -5.67 -11.83
CA GLU A 167 11.44 -5.72 -13.08
C GLU A 167 11.93 -4.33 -13.47
N ALA A 168 11.05 -3.32 -13.44
CA ALA A 168 11.41 -1.92 -13.68
C ALA A 168 12.41 -1.40 -12.65
N ALA A 169 12.32 -1.83 -11.39
CA ALA A 169 13.27 -1.42 -10.35
C ALA A 169 14.68 -1.99 -10.59
N VAL A 170 14.79 -3.22 -11.11
CA VAL A 170 16.07 -3.85 -11.47
C VAL A 170 16.69 -3.18 -12.69
N HIS A 171 15.90 -2.88 -13.72
CA HIS A 171 16.41 -2.27 -14.96
C HIS A 171 16.65 -0.76 -14.86
N GLY A 172 15.84 -0.05 -14.07
CA GLY A 172 15.90 1.41 -13.94
C GLY A 172 16.88 1.94 -12.89
N ASN A 173 17.73 1.10 -12.30
CA ASN A 173 18.63 1.48 -11.19
C ASN A 173 17.88 2.07 -9.96
N PHE A 174 16.59 1.76 -9.77
CA PHE A 174 15.86 2.07 -8.52
C PHE A 174 16.31 1.21 -7.33
N LYS A 175 17.41 0.45 -7.47
CA LYS A 175 18.25 -0.06 -6.36
C LYS A 175 18.61 1.02 -5.32
N PHE A 176 18.46 2.29 -5.67
CA PHE A 176 19.01 3.44 -4.96
C PHE A 176 18.37 3.92 -3.65
N VAL A 177 17.43 3.21 -3.04
CA VAL A 177 16.85 3.71 -1.76
C VAL A 177 16.80 2.71 -0.62
N ALA A 178 17.02 1.42 -0.90
CA ALA A 178 17.24 0.43 0.16
C ALA A 178 18.71 0.29 0.56
N ASP A 179 19.63 0.58 -0.37
CA ASP A 179 21.08 0.38 -0.20
C ASP A 179 21.80 1.62 0.42
N SER A 180 21.07 2.68 0.76
CA SER A 180 21.65 3.95 1.27
C SER A 180 21.63 4.07 2.81
N TYR A 181 21.41 2.97 3.52
CA TYR A 181 21.53 2.90 4.98
C TYR A 181 22.66 1.93 5.35
N GLU A 182 23.88 2.24 4.91
CA GLU A 182 25.12 1.85 5.61
C GLU A 182 25.46 2.90 6.66
#